data_AF-A0A962EE28-F1
#
_entry.id   AF-A0A962EE28-F1
#
_cell.length_a   1.000
_cell.length_b   1.000
_cell.length_c   1.000
_cell.angle_alpha   90.00
_cell.angle_beta   90.00
_cell.angle_gamma   90.00
#
_symmetry.space_group_name_H-M   'P 1'
#
loop_
_entity.id
_entity.type
_entity.pdbx_description
1 polymer ?
#
loop_
_entity_poly.entity_id
_entity_poly.type
_entity_poly.pdbx_seq_one_letter_code
_entity_poly.pdbx_strand_id
1 'polypeptide(L)'
;MTVMRFLAVVTLLASSSALAAPKDEVFAAWEAMFAAKSYRARIETTVNDQVFQQVVDVVLPGRMRMSGGPAGDMVVTPEGAWMKPPGEGWTQAPAATSALGKQFLSRDFIEQAKAGVQSVEDLGTEDLDGK
;
A
#
# COMPACT_ATOMS: atom_id res chain seq x y z
N MET A 1 -58.51 -29.02 25.58
CA MET A 1 -57.73 -27.78 25.63
C MET A 1 -56.55 -27.99 26.55
N THR A 2 -55.37 -28.29 25.99
CA THR A 2 -54.12 -28.42 26.76
C THR A 2 -53.02 -27.78 25.92
N VAL A 3 -52.58 -26.60 26.35
CA VAL A 3 -51.62 -25.75 25.63
C VAL A 3 -50.20 -26.22 25.97
N MET A 4 -49.47 -26.72 24.97
CA MET A 4 -48.08 -27.14 25.07
C MET A 4 -47.18 -25.91 24.90
N ARG A 5 -46.57 -25.45 26.00
CA ARG A 5 -45.56 -24.37 26.01
C ARG A 5 -44.22 -24.93 25.54
N PHE A 6 -43.86 -24.67 24.29
CA PHE A 6 -42.47 -24.81 23.81
C PHE A 6 -41.68 -23.57 24.24
N LEU A 7 -40.79 -23.74 25.21
CA LEU A 7 -39.78 -22.76 25.56
C LEU A 7 -38.58 -22.98 24.62
N ALA A 8 -38.57 -22.30 23.49
CA ALA A 8 -37.42 -22.26 22.60
C ALA A 8 -36.38 -21.28 23.18
N VAL A 9 -35.32 -21.84 23.77
CA VAL A 9 -34.12 -21.09 24.14
C VAL A 9 -33.41 -20.75 22.83
N VAL A 10 -33.58 -19.52 22.36
CA VAL A 10 -32.80 -18.94 21.26
C VAL A 10 -31.44 -18.56 21.84
N THR A 11 -30.47 -19.46 21.69
CA THR A 11 -29.05 -19.17 21.91
C THR A 11 -28.63 -18.20 20.82
N LEU A 12 -28.62 -16.89 21.13
CA LEU A 12 -27.95 -15.89 20.32
C LEU A 12 -26.47 -16.27 20.27
N LEU A 13 -26.05 -16.89 19.16
CA LEU A 13 -24.66 -16.85 18.71
C LEU A 13 -24.35 -15.37 18.45
N ALA A 14 -23.82 -14.70 19.47
CA ALA A 14 -23.02 -13.52 19.27
C ALA A 14 -21.84 -13.96 18.40
N SER A 15 -21.97 -13.74 17.10
CA SER A 15 -20.83 -13.65 16.20
C SER A 15 -20.01 -12.46 16.68
N SER A 16 -19.22 -12.67 17.72
CA SER A 16 -18.06 -11.84 17.99
C SER A 16 -17.15 -12.08 16.79
N SER A 17 -17.34 -11.27 15.75
CA SER A 17 -16.26 -10.95 14.84
C SER A 17 -15.12 -10.54 15.74
N ALA A 18 -14.18 -11.45 15.98
CA ALA A 18 -12.91 -11.09 16.58
C ALA A 18 -12.30 -10.13 15.56
N LEU A 19 -12.54 -8.83 15.77
CA LEU A 19 -11.88 -7.78 15.02
C LEU A 19 -10.41 -8.10 15.16
N ALA A 20 -9.76 -8.37 14.02
CA ALA A 20 -8.33 -8.60 14.02
C ALA A 20 -7.68 -7.40 14.72
N ALA A 21 -6.58 -7.62 15.43
CA ALA A 21 -5.91 -6.48 16.05
C ALA A 21 -5.57 -5.47 14.93
N PRO A 22 -5.65 -4.15 15.15
CA PRO A 22 -5.38 -3.16 14.09
C PRO A 22 -4.04 -3.40 13.35
N LYS A 23 -3.06 -3.94 14.08
CA LYS A 23 -1.77 -4.37 13.52
C LYS A 23 -1.89 -5.51 12.49
N ASP A 24 -2.74 -6.49 12.75
CA ASP A 24 -2.98 -7.62 11.85
C ASP A 24 -3.66 -7.15 10.56
N GLU A 25 -4.56 -6.16 10.64
CA GLU A 25 -5.20 -5.57 9.46
C GLU A 25 -4.19 -4.84 8.57
N VAL A 26 -3.29 -4.04 9.16
CA VAL A 26 -2.19 -3.39 8.44
C VAL A 26 -1.31 -4.44 7.74
N PHE A 27 -0.96 -5.52 8.43
CA PHE A 27 -0.13 -6.57 7.87
C PHE A 27 -0.84 -7.37 6.77
N ALA A 28 -2.13 -7.65 6.94
CA ALA A 28 -2.96 -8.27 5.91
C ALA A 28 -3.06 -7.39 4.66
N ALA A 29 -3.19 -6.07 4.82
CA ALA A 29 -3.20 -5.13 3.70
C ALA A 29 -1.88 -5.15 2.92
N TRP A 30 -0.74 -5.23 3.60
CA TRP A 30 0.56 -5.40 2.95
C TRP A 30 0.68 -6.73 2.20
N GLU A 31 0.24 -7.85 2.79
CA GLU A 31 0.21 -9.14 2.09
C GLU A 31 -0.70 -9.11 0.85
N ALA A 32 -1.88 -8.49 0.97
CA ALA A 32 -2.80 -8.32 -0.16
C ALA A 32 -2.17 -7.50 -1.30
N MET A 33 -1.41 -6.45 -0.98
CA MET A 33 -0.67 -5.66 -1.97
C MET A 33 0.37 -6.50 -2.72
N PHE A 34 1.11 -7.38 -2.04
CA PHE A 34 2.05 -8.29 -2.71
C PHE A 34 1.33 -9.36 -3.55
N ALA A 35 0.27 -9.93 -3.02
CA ALA A 35 -0.54 -10.92 -3.73
C ALA A 35 -1.13 -10.34 -5.03
N ALA A 36 -1.46 -9.05 -5.04
CA ALA A 36 -1.95 -8.35 -6.22
C ALA A 36 -0.88 -8.18 -7.32
N LYS A 37 0.42 -8.28 -6.98
CA LYS A 37 1.59 -8.16 -7.88
C LYS A 37 1.75 -6.83 -8.61
N SER A 38 0.72 -6.01 -8.70
CA SER A 38 0.77 -4.70 -9.31
C SER A 38 -0.23 -3.77 -8.65
N TYR A 39 0.14 -2.51 -8.49
CA TYR A 39 -0.74 -1.49 -7.95
C TYR A 39 -0.35 -0.12 -8.49
N ARG A 40 -1.29 0.83 -8.40
CA ARG A 40 -1.09 2.24 -8.68
C ARG A 40 -1.31 3.03 -7.40
N ALA A 41 -0.33 3.83 -7.02
CA ALA A 41 -0.46 4.81 -5.95
C ALA A 41 -0.53 6.21 -6.54
N ARG A 42 -1.40 7.06 -5.97
CA ARG A 42 -1.38 8.51 -6.19
C ARG A 42 -0.80 9.14 -4.94
N ILE A 43 0.27 9.91 -5.11
CA ILE A 43 0.93 10.64 -4.05
C ILE A 43 0.64 12.11 -4.31
N GLU A 44 0.07 12.78 -3.32
CA GLU A 44 -0.06 14.23 -3.28
C GLU A 44 0.81 14.73 -2.13
N THR A 45 1.66 15.72 -2.40
CA THR A 45 2.52 16.32 -1.38
C THR A 45 2.54 17.83 -1.55
N THR A 46 2.60 18.55 -0.44
CA THR A 46 2.75 20.00 -0.44
C THR A 46 4.15 20.38 0.04
N VAL A 47 4.90 21.11 -0.77
CA VAL A 47 6.24 21.61 -0.43
C VAL A 47 6.32 23.08 -0.81
N ASN A 48 6.68 23.96 0.13
CA ASN A 48 6.74 25.42 -0.09
C ASN A 48 5.44 25.98 -0.70
N ASP A 49 4.29 25.62 -0.15
CA ASP A 49 2.95 26.00 -0.62
C ASP A 49 2.61 25.57 -2.06
N GLN A 50 3.43 24.71 -2.67
CA GLN A 50 3.16 24.10 -3.96
C GLN A 50 2.69 22.65 -3.79
N VAL A 51 1.55 22.34 -4.39
CA VAL A 51 1.01 20.97 -4.44
C VAL A 51 1.63 20.24 -5.62
N PHE A 52 2.22 19.09 -5.33
CA PHE A 52 2.78 18.18 -6.31
C PHE A 52 1.97 16.88 -6.31
N GLN A 53 1.57 16.46 -7.50
CA GLN A 53 0.95 15.16 -7.70
C GLN A 53 1.91 14.25 -8.46
N GLN A 54 2.02 13.03 -7.97
CA GLN A 54 2.83 11.99 -8.56
C GLN A 54 2.02 10.70 -8.63
N VAL A 55 2.11 10.00 -9.76
CA VAL A 55 1.53 8.67 -9.92
C VAL A 55 2.66 7.66 -9.91
N VAL A 56 2.53 6.63 -9.10
CA VAL A 56 3.48 5.52 -9.01
C VAL A 56 2.80 4.24 -9.43
N ASP A 57 3.22 3.69 -10.57
CA ASP A 57 2.84 2.38 -11.05
C ASP A 57 3.90 1.37 -10.63
N VAL A 58 3.50 0.33 -9.89
CA VAL A 58 4.40 -0.72 -9.42
C VAL A 58 3.98 -2.06 -10.03
N VAL A 59 4.97 -2.82 -10.49
CA VAL A 59 4.82 -4.22 -10.90
C VAL A 59 5.92 -5.03 -10.22
N LEU A 60 5.50 -5.93 -9.34
CA LEU A 60 6.37 -6.78 -8.55
C LEU A 60 6.75 -8.06 -9.32
N PRO A 61 8.00 -8.52 -9.18
CA PRO A 61 9.13 -7.83 -8.57
C PRO A 61 9.81 -6.85 -9.55
N GLY A 62 10.27 -5.71 -9.03
CA GLY A 62 11.37 -4.96 -9.65
C GLY A 62 11.05 -4.03 -10.82
N ARG A 63 9.77 -3.70 -11.07
CA ARG A 63 9.41 -2.63 -12.00
C ARG A 63 8.59 -1.55 -11.30
N MET A 64 8.97 -0.30 -11.57
CA MET A 64 8.26 0.86 -11.07
C MET A 64 8.33 1.98 -12.10
N ARG A 65 7.24 2.73 -12.25
CA ARG A 65 7.22 3.99 -12.99
C ARG A 65 6.63 5.07 -12.09
N MET A 66 7.38 6.14 -11.91
CA MET A 66 6.90 7.38 -11.31
C MET A 66 6.68 8.37 -12.44
N SER A 67 5.51 9.00 -12.48
CA SER A 67 5.18 10.03 -13.47
C SER A 67 4.65 11.27 -12.76
N GLY A 68 5.07 12.44 -13.24
CA GLY A 68 4.74 13.73 -12.60
C GLY A 68 5.65 14.06 -11.40
N GLY A 69 5.26 15.08 -10.64
CA GLY A 69 6.07 15.65 -9.58
C GLY A 69 7.20 16.58 -10.07
N PRO A 70 7.93 17.23 -9.15
CA PRO A 70 8.93 18.25 -9.50
C PRO A 70 10.20 17.67 -10.13
N ALA A 71 10.50 16.40 -9.86
CA ALA A 71 11.69 15.72 -10.37
C ALA A 71 11.52 15.15 -11.80
N GLY A 72 10.31 15.21 -12.36
CA GLY A 72 9.98 14.60 -13.65
C GLY A 72 9.67 13.10 -13.55
N ASP A 73 9.75 12.40 -14.67
CA ASP A 73 9.39 10.98 -14.72
C ASP A 73 10.60 10.10 -14.36
N MET A 74 10.34 8.94 -13.74
CA MET A 74 11.34 7.92 -13.46
C MET A 74 10.81 6.53 -13.77
N VAL A 75 11.67 5.67 -14.32
CA VAL A 75 11.36 4.25 -14.55
C VAL A 75 12.48 3.43 -13.93
N VAL A 76 12.12 2.42 -13.14
CA VAL A 76 13.01 1.39 -12.62
C VAL A 76 12.63 0.06 -13.24
N THR A 77 13.62 -0.66 -13.74
CA THR A 77 13.50 -2.01 -14.29
C THR A 77 14.62 -2.90 -13.72
N PRO A 78 14.60 -4.21 -13.98
CA PRO A 78 15.70 -5.09 -13.61
C PRO A 78 17.06 -4.65 -14.18
N GLU A 79 17.05 -4.05 -15.37
CA GLU A 79 18.24 -3.62 -16.11
C GLU A 79 18.83 -2.30 -15.60
N GLY A 80 18.05 -1.46 -14.90
CA GLY A 80 18.51 -0.18 -14.39
C GLY A 80 17.39 0.79 -14.06
N ALA A 81 17.72 2.06 -13.93
CA ALA A 81 16.75 3.13 -13.78
C ALA A 81 17.04 4.25 -14.75
N TRP A 82 15.98 4.90 -15.21
CA TRP A 82 16.02 6.04 -16.11
C TRP A 82 15.17 7.15 -15.53
N MET A 83 15.61 8.38 -15.73
CA MET A 83 14.90 9.57 -15.34
C MET A 83 14.71 10.50 -16.53
N LYS A 84 13.64 11.26 -16.51
CA LYS A 84 13.35 12.30 -17.49
C LYS A 84 13.00 13.57 -16.74
N PRO A 85 14.01 14.43 -16.48
CA PRO A 85 13.77 15.74 -15.88
C PRO A 85 12.78 16.56 -16.72
N PRO A 86 12.07 17.53 -16.12
CA PRO A 86 11.16 18.39 -16.85
C PRO A 86 11.88 19.14 -18.00
N GLY A 87 11.37 18.98 -19.22
CA GLY A 87 11.96 19.61 -20.42
C GLY A 87 13.17 18.89 -21.02
N GLU A 88 13.63 17.79 -20.44
CA GLU A 88 14.78 17.03 -20.91
C GLU A 88 14.39 15.65 -21.50
N GLY A 89 15.37 15.00 -22.12
CA GLY A 89 15.25 13.62 -22.61
C GLY A 89 15.43 12.58 -21.49
N TRP A 90 15.16 11.31 -21.81
CA TRP A 90 15.47 10.21 -20.91
C TRP A 90 16.99 10.06 -20.75
N THR A 91 17.45 10.02 -19.51
CA THR A 91 18.84 9.75 -19.15
C THR A 91 18.90 8.61 -18.15
N GLN A 92 20.03 7.90 -18.12
CA GLN A 92 20.24 6.84 -17.14
C GLN A 92 20.39 7.46 -15.75
N ALA A 93 19.62 6.97 -14.79
CA ALA A 93 19.72 7.43 -13.41
C ALA A 93 21.00 6.90 -12.76
N PRO A 94 21.50 7.55 -11.70
CA PRO A 94 22.64 7.04 -10.93
C PRO A 94 22.42 5.61 -10.45
N ALA A 95 23.49 4.81 -10.40
CA ALA A 95 23.42 3.41 -10.00
C ALA A 95 22.76 3.21 -8.61
N ALA A 96 22.99 4.14 -7.68
CA ALA A 96 22.36 4.14 -6.36
C ALA A 96 20.81 4.20 -6.43
N THR A 97 20.25 4.99 -7.34
CA THR A 97 18.79 5.09 -7.55
C THR A 97 18.19 3.76 -8.01
N SER A 98 18.91 3.05 -8.90
CA SER A 98 18.51 1.72 -9.37
C SER A 98 18.51 0.68 -8.24
N ALA A 99 19.50 0.76 -7.34
CA ALA A 99 19.61 -0.14 -6.19
C ALA A 99 18.46 0.08 -5.18
N LEU A 100 18.13 1.35 -4.89
CA LEU A 100 17.03 1.70 -3.98
C LEU A 100 15.69 1.15 -4.49
N GLY A 101 15.37 1.32 -5.78
CA GLY A 101 14.14 0.79 -6.34
C GLY A 101 14.02 -0.74 -6.19
N LYS A 102 15.12 -1.48 -6.37
CA LYS A 102 15.14 -2.93 -6.16
C LYS A 102 14.92 -3.31 -4.69
N GLN A 103 15.50 -2.54 -3.76
CA GLN A 103 15.33 -2.77 -2.33
C GLN A 103 13.89 -2.52 -1.88
N PHE A 104 13.30 -1.36 -2.22
CA PHE A 104 11.93 -1.01 -1.79
C PHE A 104 10.86 -1.94 -2.35
N LEU A 105 11.11 -2.57 -3.50
CA LEU A 105 10.20 -3.53 -4.12
C LEU A 105 10.46 -4.98 -3.70
N SER A 106 11.38 -5.21 -2.75
CA SER A 106 11.69 -6.54 -2.25
C SER A 106 10.76 -6.95 -1.11
N ARG A 107 10.54 -8.27 -0.97
CA ARG A 107 9.80 -8.82 0.17
C ARG A 107 10.54 -8.58 1.49
N ASP A 108 11.86 -8.70 1.47
CA ASP A 108 12.71 -8.52 2.65
C ASP A 108 12.58 -7.12 3.26
N PHE A 109 12.52 -6.08 2.42
CA PHE A 109 12.32 -4.70 2.90
C PHE A 109 11.01 -4.55 3.66
N ILE A 110 9.94 -5.20 3.22
CA ILE A 110 8.63 -5.11 3.88
C ILE A 110 8.56 -5.96 5.14
N GLU A 111 9.22 -7.11 5.17
CA GLU A 111 9.37 -7.87 6.43
C GLU A 111 10.16 -7.06 7.47
N GLN A 112 11.20 -6.34 7.05
CA GLN A 112 11.90 -5.38 7.92
C GLN A 112 10.97 -4.23 8.35
N ALA A 113 10.15 -3.70 7.44
CA ALA A 113 9.17 -2.66 7.77
C ALA A 113 8.15 -3.15 8.81
N LYS A 114 7.62 -4.38 8.65
CA LYS A 114 6.73 -5.04 9.63
C LYS A 114 7.38 -5.19 11.00
N ALA A 115 8.64 -5.64 11.04
CA ALA A 115 9.38 -5.78 12.27
C ALA A 115 9.59 -4.42 12.98
N GLY A 116 9.63 -3.32 12.21
CA GLY A 116 9.73 -1.96 12.72
C GLY A 116 8.42 -1.37 13.28
N VAL A 117 7.26 -1.98 13.04
CA VAL A 117 5.97 -1.46 13.54
C VAL A 117 5.83 -1.71 15.04
N GLN A 118 6.01 -0.64 15.82
CA GLN A 118 5.95 -0.65 17.29
C GLN A 118 4.52 -0.60 17.83
N SER A 119 3.65 0.20 17.22
CA SER A 119 2.25 0.38 17.63
C SER A 119 1.36 0.67 16.43
N VAL A 120 0.09 0.25 16.51
CA VAL A 120 -0.97 0.60 15.56
C VAL A 120 -2.19 1.02 16.36
N GLU A 121 -2.75 2.17 15.99
CA GLU A 121 -3.97 2.72 16.57
C GLU A 121 -5.05 2.69 15.50
N ASP A 122 -6.26 2.28 15.89
CA ASP A 122 -7.45 2.33 15.03
C ASP A 122 -8.10 3.71 15.17
N LEU A 123 -8.13 4.46 14.07
CA LEU A 123 -8.72 5.80 14.00
C LEU A 123 -10.17 5.79 13.50
N GLY A 124 -10.73 4.62 13.22
CA GLY A 124 -12.04 4.43 12.61
C GLY A 124 -11.98 4.23 11.10
N THR A 125 -13.16 4.27 10.48
CA THR A 125 -13.36 3.96 9.05
C THR A 125 -13.67 5.23 8.28
N GLU A 126 -13.08 5.36 7.09
CA GLU A 126 -13.35 6.42 6.12
C GLU A 126 -13.65 5.79 4.76
N ASP A 127 -14.58 6.40 4.00
CA ASP A 127 -14.86 6.02 2.63
C ASP A 127 -13.77 6.55 1.69
N LEU A 128 -13.10 5.65 0.97
CA LEU A 128 -12.12 5.99 -0.06
C LEU A 128 -12.59 5.50 -1.43
N ASP A 129 -12.78 6.43 -2.37
CA ASP A 129 -13.29 6.13 -3.71
C ASP A 129 -14.62 5.32 -3.71
N GLY A 130 -15.46 5.56 -2.70
CA GLY A 130 -16.76 4.88 -2.53
C GLY A 130 -16.67 3.45 -2.00
N LYS A 131 -15.60 3.13 -1.25
CA LYS A 131 -15.36 1.86 -0.57
C LYS A 131 -14.89 2.05 0.85
#